data_AF-K1UKC2-F1
#
_entry.id   AF-K1UKC2-F1
#
_cell.length_a   1.000
_cell.length_b   1.000
_cell.length_c   1.000
_cell.angle_alpha   90.00
_cell.angle_beta   90.00
_cell.angle_gamma   90.00
#
_symmetry.space_group_name_H-M   'P 1'
#
loop_
_entity.id
_entity.type
_entity.pdbx_description
1 polymer ?
#
loop_
_entity_poly.entity_id
_entity_poly.type
_entity_poly.pdbx_seq_one_letter_code
_entity_poly.pdbx_strand_id
1 'polypeptide(L)'
;KEKITEIETLLGNTLDEVKKDENCYFIIKITPTLSREDINWENIGGLQGKVALKQKLDTLRNILISVATGTRIQDKENDYKPLQAEVVNDCRKLSLPYNNSYASLWDWYQKYKADLHTYKERRIYINQLFASTISYFEEEQQPQDMEIFVDLDDWEKVKRAVETIKNDSRIARYEEDFQK
;
A
#
# COMPACT_ATOMS: atom_id res chain seq x y z
N LYS A 1 -24.53 -7.31 21.43
CA LYS A 1 -23.19 -7.27 22.05
C LYS A 1 -23.04 -8.42 23.04
N GLU A 2 -23.94 -8.55 24.01
CA GLU A 2 -23.96 -9.67 24.99
C GLU A 2 -23.87 -11.06 24.34
N LYS A 3 -24.71 -11.34 23.33
CA LYS A 3 -24.65 -12.61 22.56
C LYS A 3 -23.33 -12.86 21.83
N ILE A 4 -22.64 -11.80 21.39
CA ILE A 4 -21.37 -11.95 20.67
C ILE A 4 -20.27 -12.34 21.66
N THR A 5 -20.24 -11.68 22.83
CA THR A 5 -19.30 -11.99 23.91
C THR A 5 -19.50 -13.41 24.45
N GLU A 6 -20.74 -13.86 24.54
CA GLU A 6 -21.08 -15.24 24.94
C GLU A 6 -20.52 -16.27 23.95
N ILE A 7 -20.64 -16.01 22.64
CA ILE A 7 -20.09 -16.85 21.57
C ILE A 7 -18.55 -16.80 21.56
N GLU A 8 -17.94 -15.62 21.71
CA GLU A 8 -16.49 -15.44 21.79
C GLU A 8 -15.89 -16.27 22.94
N THR A 9 -16.54 -16.24 24.10
CA THR A 9 -16.12 -17.00 25.30
C THR A 9 -16.30 -18.50 25.10
N LEU A 10 -17.43 -18.92 24.54
CA LEU A 10 -17.71 -20.33 24.25
C LEU A 10 -16.68 -20.93 23.29
N LEU A 11 -16.39 -20.24 22.19
CA LEU A 11 -15.40 -20.68 21.21
C LEU A 11 -13.99 -20.72 21.81
N GLY A 12 -13.63 -19.75 22.65
CA GLY A 12 -12.33 -19.71 23.32
C GLY A 12 -12.13 -20.93 24.21
N ASN A 13 -13.13 -21.26 25.03
CA ASN A 13 -13.13 -22.43 25.90
C ASN A 13 -13.03 -23.73 25.10
N THR A 14 -13.79 -23.88 24.02
CA THR A 14 -13.74 -25.09 23.18
C THR A 14 -12.37 -25.30 22.54
N LEU A 15 -11.71 -24.23 22.08
CA LEU A 15 -10.36 -24.34 21.50
C LEU A 15 -9.31 -24.61 22.59
N ASP A 16 -9.53 -24.07 23.79
CA ASP A 16 -8.70 -24.31 24.96
C ASP A 16 -8.79 -25.76 25.47
N GLU A 17 -9.86 -26.51 25.20
CA GLU A 17 -9.94 -27.95 25.50
C GLU A 17 -9.03 -28.81 24.62
N VAL A 18 -8.72 -28.34 23.39
CA VAL A 18 -7.95 -29.09 22.39
C VAL A 18 -6.44 -28.82 22.52
N LYS A 19 -6.03 -27.84 23.33
CA LYS A 19 -4.62 -27.47 23.46
C LYS A 19 -3.84 -28.47 24.32
N LYS A 20 -2.55 -28.63 24.00
CA LYS A 20 -1.61 -29.47 24.74
C LYS A 20 -0.85 -28.75 25.86
N ASP A 21 -0.87 -27.41 25.86
CA ASP A 21 -0.10 -26.57 26.77
C ASP A 21 -1.04 -25.75 27.67
N GLU A 22 -0.94 -25.95 28.98
CA GLU A 22 -1.80 -25.32 29.98
C GLU A 22 -1.56 -23.80 30.11
N ASN A 23 -0.42 -23.29 29.63
CA ASN A 23 -0.06 -21.87 29.75
C ASN A 23 -0.46 -20.98 28.57
N CYS A 24 -1.03 -21.56 27.51
CA CYS A 24 -1.52 -20.79 26.36
C CYS A 24 -3.05 -20.71 26.42
N TYR A 25 -3.68 -19.59 26.04
CA TYR A 25 -5.14 -19.51 25.91
C TYR A 25 -5.54 -18.76 24.63
N PHE A 26 -6.67 -19.15 24.05
CA PHE A 26 -7.19 -18.50 22.85
C PHE A 26 -8.05 -17.29 23.20
N ILE A 27 -7.69 -16.11 22.66
CA ILE A 27 -8.54 -14.92 22.71
C ILE A 27 -9.25 -14.80 21.36
N ILE A 28 -10.57 -14.94 21.35
CA ILE A 28 -11.39 -14.84 20.15
C ILE A 28 -12.12 -13.51 20.14
N LYS A 29 -12.11 -12.83 18.99
CA LYS A 29 -12.82 -11.58 18.77
C LYS A 29 -13.59 -11.65 17.45
N ILE A 30 -14.91 -11.56 17.53
CA ILE A 30 -15.80 -11.57 16.37
C ILE A 30 -16.00 -10.11 15.96
N THR A 31 -15.34 -9.74 14.86
CA THR A 31 -15.55 -8.45 14.22
C THR A 31 -16.30 -8.65 12.91
N PRO A 32 -17.32 -7.83 12.60
CA PRO A 32 -17.98 -7.90 11.32
C PRO A 32 -16.96 -7.63 10.21
N THR A 33 -16.88 -8.54 9.25
CA THR A 33 -16.12 -8.34 8.01
C THR A 33 -17.08 -7.72 7.02
N LEU A 34 -16.92 -6.43 6.72
CA LEU A 34 -17.74 -5.76 5.71
C LEU A 34 -17.37 -6.32 4.35
N SER A 35 -18.35 -6.90 3.64
CA SER A 35 -18.18 -7.18 2.22
C SER A 35 -18.30 -5.87 1.43
N ARG A 36 -17.91 -5.88 0.15
CA ARG A 36 -17.97 -4.68 -0.69
C ARG A 36 -19.42 -4.17 -0.83
N GLU A 37 -20.38 -5.08 -0.79
CA GLU A 37 -21.82 -4.84 -0.92
C GLU A 37 -22.44 -4.19 0.32
N ASP A 38 -21.79 -4.33 1.49
CA ASP A 38 -22.25 -3.76 2.75
C ASP A 38 -21.85 -2.27 2.93
N ILE A 39 -21.04 -1.72 2.03
CA ILE A 39 -20.55 -0.35 2.15
C ILE A 39 -21.65 0.63 1.77
N ASN A 40 -22.14 1.36 2.78
CA ASN A 40 -23.09 2.44 2.56
C ASN A 40 -22.39 3.73 2.11
N TRP A 41 -22.22 3.87 0.79
CA TRP A 41 -21.61 5.06 0.17
C TRP A 41 -22.38 6.36 0.41
N GLU A 42 -23.68 6.30 0.77
CA GLU A 42 -24.48 7.49 1.09
C GLU A 42 -23.90 8.28 2.28
N ASN A 43 -23.18 7.62 3.19
CA ASN A 43 -22.53 8.26 4.33
C ASN A 43 -21.45 9.29 3.94
N ILE A 44 -20.99 9.26 2.69
CA ILE A 44 -20.01 10.20 2.14
C ILE A 44 -20.50 10.93 0.88
N GLY A 45 -21.82 10.93 0.62
CA GLY A 45 -22.39 11.58 -0.57
C GLY A 45 -22.59 10.65 -1.77
N GLY A 46 -22.80 9.36 -1.53
CA GLY A 46 -23.18 8.37 -2.53
C GLY A 46 -22.04 8.07 -3.51
N LEU A 47 -22.40 7.81 -4.77
CA LEU A 47 -21.44 7.48 -5.83
C LEU A 47 -20.41 8.60 -6.09
N GLN A 48 -20.82 9.87 -5.96
CA GLN A 48 -19.89 10.99 -6.09
C GLN A 48 -18.87 10.99 -4.95
N GLY A 49 -19.32 10.71 -3.73
CA GLY A 49 -18.46 10.49 -2.57
C GLY A 49 -17.46 9.35 -2.79
N LYS A 50 -17.91 8.21 -3.33
CA LYS A 50 -17.05 7.07 -3.68
C LYS A 50 -15.93 7.48 -4.64
N VAL A 51 -16.26 8.17 -5.73
CA VAL A 51 -15.28 8.62 -6.73
C VAL A 51 -14.30 9.62 -6.11
N ALA A 52 -14.80 10.59 -5.34
CA ALA A 52 -13.97 11.57 -4.68
C ALA A 52 -13.00 10.92 -3.67
N LEU A 53 -13.48 9.98 -2.85
CA LEU A 53 -12.63 9.28 -1.89
C LEU A 53 -11.52 8.48 -2.57
N LYS A 54 -11.81 7.82 -3.70
CA LYS A 54 -10.80 7.13 -4.52
C LYS A 54 -9.71 8.11 -4.99
N GLN A 55 -10.10 9.26 -5.54
CA GLN A 55 -9.17 10.29 -5.99
C GLN A 55 -8.32 10.86 -4.85
N LYS A 56 -8.91 11.06 -3.67
CA LYS A 56 -8.16 11.48 -2.47
C LYS A 56 -7.13 10.42 -2.06
N LEU A 57 -7.50 9.14 -2.05
CA LEU A 57 -6.58 8.03 -1.75
C LEU A 57 -5.39 7.98 -2.73
N ASP A 58 -5.66 8.10 -4.03
CA ASP A 58 -4.61 8.12 -5.06
C ASP A 58 -3.71 9.35 -4.94
N THR A 59 -4.29 10.50 -4.60
CA THR A 59 -3.53 11.74 -4.36
C THR A 59 -2.60 11.60 -3.15
N LEU A 60 -3.08 11.05 -2.02
CA LEU A 60 -2.24 10.79 -0.84
C LEU A 60 -1.10 9.81 -1.16
N ARG A 61 -1.40 8.73 -1.86
CA ARG A 61 -0.40 7.76 -2.33
C ARG A 61 0.68 8.46 -3.15
N ASN A 62 0.28 9.29 -4.11
CA ASN A 62 1.21 10.03 -4.97
C ASN A 62 2.06 11.03 -4.19
N ILE A 63 1.48 11.74 -3.21
CA ILE A 63 2.23 12.64 -2.33
C ILE A 63 3.31 11.85 -1.57
N LEU A 64 2.97 10.72 -0.94
CA LEU A 64 3.93 9.90 -0.20
C LEU A 64 5.09 9.40 -1.08
N ILE A 65 4.77 8.96 -2.31
CA ILE A 65 5.78 8.53 -3.30
C ILE A 65 6.67 9.72 -3.69
N SER A 66 6.08 10.87 -4.03
CA SER A 66 6.81 12.05 -4.48
C SER A 66 7.77 12.61 -3.41
N VAL A 67 7.38 12.58 -2.14
CA VAL A 67 8.22 12.98 -1.01
C VAL A 67 9.36 11.97 -0.84
N ALA A 68 9.05 10.68 -0.95
CA ALA A 68 10.03 9.61 -0.90
C ALA A 68 11.06 9.65 -2.06
N THR A 69 10.76 10.31 -3.19
CA THR A 69 11.64 10.46 -4.36
C THR A 69 12.40 11.78 -4.42
N GLY A 70 12.14 12.72 -3.51
CA GLY A 70 12.93 13.96 -3.41
C GLY A 70 12.14 15.27 -3.49
N THR A 71 10.80 15.22 -3.53
CA THR A 71 9.99 16.43 -3.34
C THR A 71 10.19 16.97 -1.93
N ARG A 72 10.28 18.29 -1.78
CA ARG A 72 10.41 18.92 -0.46
C ARG A 72 9.13 18.73 0.34
N ILE A 73 9.28 18.28 1.58
CA ILE A 73 8.16 18.04 2.49
C ILE A 73 7.33 19.32 2.69
N GLN A 74 8.00 20.47 2.84
CA GLN A 74 7.35 21.76 3.09
C GLN A 74 6.36 22.14 1.98
N ASP A 75 6.62 21.74 0.73
CA ASP A 75 5.80 22.08 -0.43
C ASP A 75 4.50 21.25 -0.48
N LYS A 76 4.45 20.12 0.22
CA LYS A 76 3.33 19.17 0.19
C LYS A 76 2.64 18.95 1.53
N GLU A 77 3.28 19.33 2.63
CA GLU A 77 2.75 19.12 3.98
C GLU A 77 1.39 19.78 4.19
N ASN A 78 1.23 21.01 3.69
CA ASN A 78 0.01 21.79 3.84
C ASN A 78 -1.17 21.18 3.05
N ASP A 79 -0.89 20.51 1.93
CA ASP A 79 -1.91 19.79 1.16
C ASP A 79 -2.19 18.41 1.77
N TYR A 80 -1.15 17.74 2.28
CA TYR A 80 -1.23 16.39 2.81
C TYR A 80 -2.06 16.29 4.09
N LYS A 81 -1.79 17.12 5.09
CA LYS A 81 -2.46 17.04 6.40
C LYS A 81 -4.01 17.08 6.33
N PRO A 82 -4.63 18.10 5.69
CA PRO A 82 -6.09 18.16 5.61
C PRO A 82 -6.64 16.98 4.82
N LEU A 83 -6.00 16.63 3.70
CA LEU A 83 -6.41 15.50 2.87
C LEU A 83 -6.37 14.17 3.63
N GLN A 84 -5.31 13.94 4.40
CA GLN A 84 -5.15 12.77 5.27
C GLN A 84 -6.25 12.70 6.32
N ALA A 85 -6.56 13.83 6.97
CA ALA A 85 -7.61 13.90 7.99
C ALA A 85 -9.00 13.61 7.39
N GLU A 86 -9.29 14.14 6.20
CA GLU A 86 -10.53 13.87 5.47
C GLU A 86 -10.67 12.40 5.12
N VAL A 87 -9.63 11.80 4.53
CA VAL A 87 -9.65 10.37 4.13
C VAL A 87 -9.82 9.47 5.35
N VAL A 88 -9.10 9.72 6.45
CA VAL A 88 -9.26 8.96 7.70
C VAL A 88 -10.71 9.05 8.21
N ASN A 89 -11.33 10.22 8.12
CA ASN A 89 -12.71 10.42 8.54
C ASN A 89 -13.71 9.69 7.63
N ASP A 90 -13.54 9.78 6.31
CA ASP A 90 -14.41 9.13 5.34
C ASP A 90 -14.28 7.59 5.41
N CYS A 91 -13.06 7.07 5.51
CA CYS A 91 -12.83 5.64 5.76
C CYS A 91 -13.46 5.18 7.08
N ARG A 92 -13.40 5.98 8.15
CA ARG A 92 -14.05 5.66 9.43
C ARG A 92 -15.57 5.59 9.31
N LYS A 93 -16.21 6.54 8.61
CA LYS A 93 -17.67 6.54 8.38
C LYS A 93 -18.15 5.32 7.61
N LEU A 94 -17.32 4.85 6.68
CA LEU A 94 -17.58 3.66 5.87
C LEU A 94 -17.07 2.37 6.53
N SER A 95 -16.40 2.46 7.68
CA SER A 95 -15.72 1.33 8.33
C SER A 95 -14.75 0.58 7.40
N LEU A 96 -14.13 1.31 6.47
CA LEU A 96 -13.11 0.78 5.57
C LEU A 96 -11.76 0.62 6.29
N PRO A 97 -11.02 -0.47 6.02
CA PRO A 97 -9.65 -0.60 6.53
C PRO A 97 -8.78 0.48 5.89
N TYR A 98 -7.98 1.16 6.72
CA TYR A 98 -7.05 2.19 6.28
C TYR A 98 -5.77 2.14 7.11
N ASN A 99 -4.67 1.75 6.49
CA ASN A 99 -3.42 1.41 7.20
C ASN A 99 -2.41 2.55 7.26
N ASN A 100 -2.61 3.64 6.51
CA ASN A 100 -1.71 4.78 6.57
C ASN A 100 -1.93 5.57 7.89
N SER A 101 -1.01 5.39 8.82
CA SER A 101 -1.02 6.03 10.14
C SER A 101 -0.20 7.32 10.22
N TYR A 102 0.41 7.78 9.13
CA TYR A 102 1.26 8.98 9.14
C TYR A 102 0.38 10.23 9.15
N ALA A 103 0.43 11.00 10.24
CA ALA A 103 -0.33 12.25 10.37
C ALA A 103 0.38 13.42 9.65
N SER A 104 1.69 13.31 9.47
CA SER A 104 2.57 14.27 8.80
C SER A 104 3.50 13.56 7.81
N LEU A 105 3.94 14.27 6.77
CA LEU A 105 5.01 13.76 5.89
C LEU A 105 6.34 13.68 6.62
N TRP A 106 6.52 14.40 7.73
CA TRP A 106 7.66 14.22 8.61
C TRP A 106 7.64 12.85 9.30
N ASP A 107 6.47 12.35 9.72
CA ASP A 107 6.35 11.01 10.29
C ASP A 107 6.72 9.96 9.24
N TRP A 108 6.24 10.15 8.01
CA TRP A 108 6.60 9.32 6.87
C TRP A 108 8.11 9.37 6.59
N TYR A 109 8.72 10.56 6.61
CA TYR A 109 10.16 10.77 6.46
C TYR A 109 10.97 9.95 7.46
N GLN A 110 10.59 9.97 8.73
CA GLN A 110 11.27 9.20 9.76
C GLN A 110 11.20 7.70 9.48
N LYS A 111 10.05 7.19 9.05
CA LYS A 111 9.89 5.78 8.68
C LYS A 111 10.81 5.38 7.53
N TYR A 112 10.69 6.06 6.39
CA TYR A 112 11.39 5.58 5.20
C TYR A 112 12.90 5.82 5.28
N LYS A 113 13.33 6.84 6.01
CA LYS A 113 14.76 7.08 6.25
C LYS A 113 15.39 5.98 7.11
N ALA A 114 14.64 5.47 8.10
CA ALA A 114 15.11 4.42 8.99
C ALA A 114 15.12 3.04 8.31
N ASP A 115 14.00 2.66 7.67
CA ASP A 115 13.75 1.26 7.31
C ASP A 115 13.70 0.99 5.79
N LEU A 116 13.62 2.03 4.94
CA LEU A 116 13.35 1.87 3.50
C LEU A 116 14.42 2.60 2.67
N HIS A 117 15.56 1.92 2.46
CA HIS A 117 16.75 2.52 1.87
C HIS A 117 16.62 2.72 0.35
N THR A 118 15.93 1.82 -0.34
CA THR A 118 15.76 1.89 -1.79
C THR A 118 14.43 2.50 -2.20
N TYR A 119 14.41 3.16 -3.36
CA TYR A 119 13.18 3.68 -3.95
C TYR A 119 12.13 2.58 -4.17
N LYS A 120 12.57 1.38 -4.57
CA LYS A 120 11.71 0.22 -4.78
C LYS A 120 10.97 -0.19 -3.50
N GLU A 121 11.69 -0.31 -2.38
CA GLU A 121 11.09 -0.65 -1.08
C GLU A 121 10.05 0.38 -0.64
N ARG A 122 10.34 1.67 -0.82
CA ARG A 122 9.39 2.75 -0.47
C ARG A 122 8.07 2.61 -1.23
N ARG A 123 8.14 2.37 -2.55
CA ARG A 123 6.95 2.24 -3.39
C ARG A 123 6.15 0.97 -3.06
N ILE A 124 6.82 -0.15 -2.79
CA ILE A 124 6.16 -1.39 -2.34
C ILE A 124 5.42 -1.16 -1.02
N TYR A 125 6.10 -0.57 -0.03
CA TYR A 125 5.52 -0.27 1.27
C TYR A 125 4.30 0.64 1.15
N ILE A 126 4.41 1.74 0.40
CA ILE A 126 3.29 2.65 0.16
C ILE A 126 2.13 1.88 -0.51
N ASN A 127 2.38 1.10 -1.56
CA ASN A 127 1.31 0.36 -2.22
C ASN A 127 0.58 -0.59 -1.27
N GLN A 128 1.31 -1.27 -0.37
CA GLN A 128 0.73 -2.14 0.66
C GLN A 128 -0.17 -1.37 1.65
N LEU A 129 0.18 -0.14 2.02
CA LEU A 129 -0.67 0.67 2.91
C LEU A 129 -2.06 0.92 2.33
N PHE A 130 -2.14 1.18 1.03
CA PHE A 130 -3.40 1.54 0.36
C PHE A 130 -4.11 0.34 -0.27
N ALA A 131 -3.44 -0.79 -0.47
CA ALA A 131 -3.99 -1.96 -1.17
C ALA A 131 -5.33 -2.42 -0.55
N SER A 132 -5.35 -2.60 0.78
CA SER A 132 -6.56 -3.06 1.49
C SER A 132 -7.74 -2.10 1.36
N THR A 133 -7.50 -0.79 1.28
CA THR A 133 -8.57 0.20 1.12
C THR A 133 -9.04 0.26 -0.33
N ILE A 134 -8.09 0.27 -1.28
CA ILE A 134 -8.39 0.43 -2.71
C ILE A 134 -9.10 -0.79 -3.29
N SER A 135 -8.86 -1.99 -2.75
CA SER A 135 -9.58 -3.18 -3.19
C SER A 135 -11.10 -3.06 -3.04
N TYR A 136 -11.64 -2.15 -2.22
CA TYR A 136 -13.09 -1.91 -2.13
C TYR A 136 -13.65 -1.01 -3.24
N PHE A 137 -12.77 -0.39 -4.04
CA PHE A 137 -13.12 0.49 -5.16
C PHE A 137 -12.90 -0.17 -6.52
N GLU A 138 -12.28 -1.34 -6.55
CA GLU A 138 -12.10 -2.16 -7.75
C GLU A 138 -13.38 -2.99 -7.96
N GLU A 139 -13.95 -2.91 -9.15
CA GLU A 139 -14.98 -3.86 -9.58
C GLU A 139 -14.36 -5.26 -9.65
N GLU A 140 -15.15 -6.32 -9.46
CA GLU A 140 -14.71 -7.67 -9.85
C GLU A 140 -14.54 -7.69 -11.38
N GLN A 141 -13.38 -7.25 -11.84
CA GLN A 141 -12.84 -7.83 -13.05
C GLN A 141 -12.56 -9.28 -12.68
N GLN A 142 -13.30 -10.22 -13.28
CA GLN A 142 -12.80 -11.59 -13.44
C GLN A 142 -11.30 -11.50 -13.76
N PRO A 143 -10.44 -12.41 -13.24
CA PRO A 143 -9.00 -12.29 -13.37
C PRO A 143 -8.61 -12.16 -14.84
N GLN A 144 -8.54 -10.92 -15.32
CA GLN A 144 -7.88 -10.56 -16.55
C GLN A 144 -6.42 -10.57 -16.16
N ASP A 145 -5.68 -11.43 -16.86
CA ASP A 145 -4.26 -11.61 -16.73
C ASP A 145 -3.60 -10.27 -16.39
N MET A 146 -2.87 -10.27 -15.27
CA MET A 146 -2.10 -9.14 -14.81
C MET A 146 -1.13 -8.73 -15.92
N GLU A 147 -1.54 -7.82 -16.80
CA GLU A 147 -0.64 -7.16 -17.73
C GLU A 147 0.28 -6.28 -16.88
N ILE A 148 1.42 -6.86 -16.55
CA ILE A 148 2.57 -6.13 -16.03
C ILE A 148 2.93 -5.14 -17.13
N PHE A 149 2.49 -3.89 -16.99
CA PHE A 149 3.12 -2.78 -17.69
C PHE A 149 4.53 -2.65 -17.14
N VAL A 150 5.45 -3.39 -17.76
CA VAL A 150 6.87 -3.09 -17.69
C VAL A 150 7.00 -1.75 -18.37
N ASP A 151 7.31 -0.72 -17.57
CA ASP A 151 7.69 0.58 -18.09
C ASP A 151 8.89 0.40 -19.02
N LEU A 152 8.66 0.52 -20.33
CA LEU A 152 9.66 0.31 -21.39
C LEU A 152 10.61 1.51 -21.50
N ASP A 153 10.46 2.55 -20.67
CA ASP A 153 11.29 3.76 -20.70
C ASP A 153 12.79 3.48 -20.45
N ASP A 154 13.15 2.32 -19.89
CA ASP A 154 14.55 1.90 -19.70
C ASP A 154 15.16 1.15 -20.91
N TRP A 155 14.41 0.92 -22.00
CA TRP A 155 14.95 0.28 -23.20
C TRP A 155 16.09 1.08 -23.85
N GLU A 156 16.05 2.40 -23.69
CA GLU A 156 17.10 3.28 -24.20
C GLU A 156 18.43 3.09 -23.46
N LYS A 157 18.39 2.75 -22.15
CA LYS A 157 19.60 2.38 -21.38
C LYS A 157 20.13 1.03 -21.81
N VAL A 158 19.26 0.05 -22.03
CA VAL A 158 19.63 -1.28 -22.53
C VAL A 158 20.28 -1.16 -23.91
N LYS A 159 19.70 -0.37 -24.80
CA LYS A 159 20.25 -0.11 -26.14
C LYS A 159 21.63 0.55 -26.07
N ARG A 160 21.79 1.57 -25.22
CA ARG A 160 23.08 2.22 -24.97
C ARG A 160 24.13 1.24 -24.45
N ALA A 161 23.77 0.39 -23.48
CA ALA A 161 24.69 -0.62 -22.95
C ALA A 161 25.14 -1.62 -24.03
N VAL A 162 24.22 -2.08 -24.89
CA VAL A 162 24.54 -2.99 -26.00
C VAL A 162 25.43 -2.31 -27.04
N GLU A 163 25.18 -1.04 -27.37
CA GLU A 163 26.03 -0.27 -28.29
C GLU A 163 27.44 -0.08 -27.73
N THR A 164 27.58 0.21 -26.44
CA THR A 164 28.88 0.30 -25.75
C THR A 164 29.63 -1.03 -25.82
N ILE A 165 29.00 -2.14 -25.41
CA ILE A 165 29.60 -3.49 -25.46
C ILE A 165 30.08 -3.83 -26.88
N LYS A 166 29.27 -3.52 -27.89
CA LYS A 166 29.61 -3.81 -29.28
C LYS A 166 30.79 -2.97 -29.78
N ASN A 167 30.90 -1.72 -29.35
CA ASN A 167 32.00 -0.85 -29.75
C ASN A 167 33.29 -1.21 -29.01
N ASP A 168 33.20 -1.52 -27.72
CA ASP A 168 34.33 -1.96 -26.89
C ASP A 168 34.89 -3.28 -27.42
N SER A 169 34.02 -4.25 -27.74
CA SER A 169 34.43 -5.51 -28.38
C SER A 169 35.06 -5.33 -29.77
N ARG A 170 34.75 -4.24 -30.49
CA ARG A 170 35.33 -3.96 -31.82
C ARG A 170 36.71 -3.31 -31.72
N ILE A 171 36.95 -2.55 -30.66
CA ILE A 171 38.19 -1.79 -30.45
C ILE A 171 39.19 -2.60 -29.63
N ALA A 172 38.72 -3.53 -28.79
CA ALA A 172 39.55 -4.44 -28.02
C ALA A 172 40.42 -5.32 -28.93
N ARG A 173 41.73 -5.23 -28.73
CA ARG A 173 42.73 -6.02 -29.49
C ARG A 173 43.58 -6.90 -28.59
N TYR A 174 43.55 -6.66 -27.28
CA TYR A 174 44.31 -7.40 -26.27
C TYR A 174 43.38 -7.88 -25.16
N GLU A 175 43.75 -8.97 -24.50
CA GLU A 175 42.92 -9.67 -23.51
C GLU A 175 42.55 -8.79 -22.30
N GLU A 176 43.41 -7.83 -21.95
CA GLU A 176 43.20 -6.86 -20.87
C GLU A 176 42.06 -5.86 -21.15
N ASP A 177 41.72 -5.62 -22.43
CA ASP A 177 40.65 -4.69 -22.82
C ASP A 177 39.25 -5.26 -22.55
N PHE A 178 39.13 -6.58 -22.35
CA PHE A 178 37.88 -7.28 -22.08
C PHE A 178 37.56 -7.43 -20.58
N GLN A 179 38.43 -6.93 -19.69
CA GLN A 179 38.34 -7.14 -18.23
C GLN A 179 37.89 -5.89 -17.44
N LYS A 180 37.43 -4.83 -18.13
CA LYS A 180 36.88 -3.62 -17.47
C LYS A 180 35.40 -3.73 -17.16
#